data_AF-A0A812TGD1-F1
#
_entry.id   AF-A0A812TGD1-F1
#
_cell.length_a   1.000
_cell.length_b   1.000
_cell.length_c   1.000
_cell.angle_alpha   90.00
_cell.angle_beta   90.00
_cell.angle_gamma   90.00
#
_symmetry.space_group_name_H-M   'P 1'
#
loop_
_entity.id
_entity.type
_entity.pdbx_description
1 polymer ?
#
loop_
_entity_poly.entity_id
_entity_poly.type
_entity_poly.pdbx_seq_one_letter_code
_entity_poly.pdbx_strand_id
1 'polypeptide(L)'
;VRVVLGQVPGQPEGSCAEVVKVGDDTQSLQVRLEAGPVMDIDVKHVVGTALDVVIWDLPGAGTPNFPQATYLRRMGIRYFDVVLLVTSSRFTEAELILAEELQRFEVPYFMVRNKVDIDIESEILREEESLEGNDDEERELSREEREKVVQQTISCIKTYFASEYSVDNVYCVSSRRKLRKTHDFPRLEVDILEAIRMQRS
;
A
#
# COMPACT_ATOMS: atom_id res chain seq x y z
N VAL A 1 -22.70 -5.49 8.58
CA VAL A 1 -21.84 -4.30 8.38
C VAL A 1 -21.07 -4.06 9.66
N ARG A 2 -19.75 -3.84 9.61
CA ARG A 2 -18.97 -3.48 10.80
C ARG A 2 -18.68 -1.99 10.81
N VAL A 3 -18.75 -1.37 11.98
CA VAL A 3 -18.53 0.05 12.20
C VAL A 3 -17.41 0.26 13.20
N VAL A 4 -16.69 1.36 13.03
CA VAL A 4 -15.70 1.83 14.00
C VAL A 4 -16.39 2.84 14.91
N LEU A 5 -16.30 2.60 16.20
CA LEU A 5 -16.88 3.44 17.24
C LEU A 5 -15.87 4.50 17.68
N GLY A 6 -16.33 5.74 17.81
CA GLY A 6 -15.59 6.82 18.45
C GLY A 6 -15.68 6.69 19.98
N GLN A 7 -15.95 7.81 20.66
CA GLN A 7 -16.10 7.81 22.11
C GLN A 7 -17.45 7.22 22.54
N VAL A 8 -17.48 5.93 22.90
CA VAL A 8 -18.64 5.28 23.53
C VAL A 8 -18.32 4.99 25.00
N PRO A 9 -19.19 5.37 25.97
CA PRO A 9 -18.93 5.11 27.38
C PRO A 9 -18.63 3.64 27.66
N GLY A 10 -17.50 3.38 28.34
CA GLY A 10 -17.08 2.02 28.70
C GLY A 10 -16.43 1.22 27.56
N GLN A 11 -16.23 1.82 26.38
CA GLN A 11 -15.52 1.18 25.27
C GLN A 11 -14.27 1.98 24.87
N PRO A 12 -13.17 1.32 24.47
CA PRO A 12 -12.04 1.99 23.85
C PRO A 12 -12.47 2.74 22.58
N GLU A 13 -11.93 3.93 22.38
CA GLU A 13 -12.09 4.67 21.13
C GLU A 13 -11.42 3.89 19.99
N GLY A 14 -12.10 3.77 18.86
CA GLY A 14 -11.68 2.96 17.71
C GLY A 14 -12.14 1.50 17.75
N SER A 15 -12.93 1.08 18.75
CA SER A 15 -13.49 -0.29 18.80
C SER A 15 -14.33 -0.61 17.56
N CYS A 16 -14.21 -1.84 17.05
CA CYS A 16 -14.96 -2.31 15.90
C CYS A 16 -16.16 -3.16 16.34
N ALA A 17 -17.36 -2.81 15.88
CA ALA A 17 -18.60 -3.49 16.24
C ALA A 17 -19.40 -3.90 15.00
N GLU A 18 -20.07 -5.05 15.07
CA GLU A 18 -21.02 -5.49 14.05
C GLU A 18 -22.37 -4.80 14.28
N VAL A 19 -22.94 -4.18 13.24
CA VAL A 19 -24.30 -3.64 13.27
C VAL A 19 -25.29 -4.81 13.17
N VAL A 20 -26.04 -5.03 14.24
CA VAL A 20 -27.07 -6.06 14.38
C VAL A 20 -28.42 -5.57 13.85
N LYS A 21 -28.81 -4.34 14.18
CA LYS A 21 -30.07 -3.74 13.75
C LYS A 21 -29.96 -2.22 13.67
N VAL A 22 -30.66 -1.61 12.72
CA VAL A 22 -30.91 -0.16 12.71
C VAL A 22 -32.20 0.11 13.49
N GLY A 23 -32.14 1.04 14.44
CA GLY A 23 -33.30 1.43 15.21
C GLY A 23 -34.35 2.14 14.36
N ASP A 24 -35.61 2.07 14.79
CA ASP A 24 -36.75 2.60 14.03
C ASP A 24 -36.71 4.14 13.90
N ASP A 25 -35.93 4.82 14.75
CA ASP A 25 -35.72 6.27 14.76
C ASP A 25 -34.62 6.74 13.80
N THR A 26 -33.92 5.83 13.11
CA THR A 26 -32.76 6.07 12.23
C THR A 26 -31.54 6.73 12.90
N GLN A 27 -31.62 7.09 14.18
CA GLN A 27 -30.56 7.72 14.96
C GLN A 27 -29.87 6.73 15.93
N SER A 28 -30.45 5.55 16.10
CA SER A 28 -29.91 4.49 16.94
C SER A 28 -29.49 3.26 16.14
N LEU A 29 -28.44 2.59 16.61
CA LEU A 29 -27.94 1.32 16.09
C LEU A 29 -27.79 0.33 17.24
N GLN A 30 -28.21 -0.90 17.00
CA GLN A 30 -27.82 -2.05 17.83
C GLN A 30 -26.53 -2.62 17.28
N VAL A 31 -25.47 -2.58 18.08
CA VAL A 31 -24.15 -3.07 17.71
C VAL A 31 -23.66 -4.15 18.65
N ARG A 32 -22.80 -5.04 18.17
CA ARG A 32 -22.13 -6.07 18.96
C ARG A 32 -20.62 -5.97 18.80
N LEU A 33 -19.91 -5.83 19.92
CA LEU A 33 -18.46 -5.94 19.93
C LEU A 33 -18.08 -7.43 20.08
N GLU A 34 -17.44 -7.99 19.08
CA GLU A 34 -16.99 -9.40 19.08
C GLU A 34 -18.09 -10.38 19.55
N ALA A 35 -17.80 -11.20 20.58
CA ALA A 35 -18.74 -12.14 21.19
C ALA A 35 -19.48 -11.56 22.42
N GLY A 36 -19.49 -10.23 22.58
CA GLY A 36 -20.13 -9.52 23.69
C GLY A 36 -21.65 -9.33 23.54
N PRO A 37 -22.30 -8.65 24.51
CA PRO A 37 -23.71 -8.31 24.44
C PRO A 37 -24.00 -7.30 23.31
N VAL A 38 -25.24 -7.28 22.85
CA VAL A 38 -25.73 -6.24 21.93
C VAL A 38 -25.96 -4.96 22.74
N MET A 39 -25.51 -3.83 22.20
CA MET A 39 -25.61 -2.50 22.81
C MET A 39 -26.32 -1.54 21.86
N ASP A 40 -27.19 -0.70 22.40
CA ASP A 40 -27.76 0.44 21.66
C ASP A 40 -26.77 1.62 21.71
N ILE A 41 -26.42 2.15 20.55
CA ILE A 41 -25.59 3.36 20.40
C ILE A 41 -26.28 4.36 19.49
N ASP A 42 -25.98 5.64 19.67
CA ASP A 42 -26.38 6.69 18.74
C ASP A 42 -25.41 6.72 17.54
N VAL A 43 -25.95 6.89 16.32
CA VAL A 43 -25.19 6.91 15.05
C VAL A 43 -24.06 7.94 15.09
N LYS A 44 -24.17 9.02 15.87
CA LYS A 44 -23.08 10.02 16.04
C LYS A 44 -21.79 9.44 16.61
N HIS A 45 -21.86 8.28 17.27
CA HIS A 45 -20.69 7.58 17.79
C HIS A 45 -20.03 6.69 16.74
N VAL A 46 -20.62 6.53 15.55
CA VAL A 46 -19.98 5.83 14.43
C VAL A 46 -19.06 6.81 13.72
N VAL A 47 -17.76 6.53 13.77
CA VAL A 47 -16.71 7.35 13.12
C VAL A 47 -16.26 6.78 11.78
N GLY A 48 -16.73 5.58 11.42
CA GLY A 48 -16.48 4.99 10.12
C GLY A 48 -17.01 3.56 10.00
N THR A 49 -16.80 2.96 8.83
CA THR A 49 -17.06 1.54 8.59
C THR A 49 -15.76 0.76 8.66
N ALA A 50 -15.76 -0.39 9.33
CA ALA A 50 -14.64 -1.30 9.27
C ALA A 50 -14.73 -2.14 7.99
N LEU A 51 -13.67 -2.10 7.17
CA LEU A 51 -13.52 -2.98 6.02
C LEU A 51 -12.88 -4.28 6.50
N ASP A 52 -13.55 -5.41 6.26
CA ASP A 52 -12.88 -6.71 6.36
C ASP A 52 -11.94 -6.84 5.16
N VAL A 53 -10.63 -6.85 5.44
CA VAL A 53 -9.56 -6.95 4.44
C VAL A 53 -8.83 -8.27 4.67
N VAL A 54 -8.73 -9.08 3.61
CA VAL A 54 -7.93 -10.31 3.61
C VAL A 54 -6.77 -10.13 2.63
N ILE A 55 -5.55 -10.22 3.14
CA ILE A 55 -4.34 -10.14 2.32
C ILE A 55 -3.93 -11.57 1.96
N TRP A 56 -3.74 -11.81 0.66
CA TRP A 56 -3.21 -13.06 0.15
C TRP A 56 -1.79 -12.85 -0.36
N ASP A 57 -0.84 -13.62 0.16
CA ASP A 57 0.51 -13.68 -0.38
C ASP A 57 0.57 -14.75 -1.47
N LEU A 58 0.81 -14.32 -2.71
CA LEU A 58 0.78 -15.18 -3.89
C LEU A 58 2.21 -15.55 -4.32
N PRO A 59 2.44 -16.80 -4.77
CA PRO A 59 3.77 -17.23 -5.20
C PRO A 59 4.18 -16.51 -6.49
N GLY A 60 5.47 -16.18 -6.63
CA GLY A 60 5.98 -15.47 -7.80
C GLY A 60 5.61 -16.14 -9.14
N ALA A 61 5.10 -15.32 -10.08
CA ALA A 61 4.77 -15.74 -11.43
C ALA A 61 6.05 -16.05 -12.25
N GLY A 62 5.97 -17.03 -13.16
CA GLY A 62 7.08 -17.37 -14.05
C GLY A 62 8.09 -18.38 -13.48
N THR A 63 7.78 -19.02 -12.35
CA THR A 63 8.54 -20.18 -11.87
C THR A 63 8.05 -21.47 -12.54
N PRO A 64 8.84 -22.57 -12.55
CA PRO A 64 8.41 -23.84 -13.15
C PRO A 64 7.06 -24.35 -12.64
N ASN A 65 6.75 -24.10 -11.36
CA ASN A 65 5.49 -24.49 -10.72
C ASN A 65 4.34 -23.52 -11.03
N PHE A 66 4.65 -22.29 -11.45
CA PHE A 66 3.70 -21.21 -11.72
C PHE A 66 3.94 -20.56 -13.09
N PRO A 67 3.68 -21.28 -14.21
CA PRO A 67 3.89 -20.74 -15.55
C PRO A 67 2.99 -19.54 -15.83
N GLN A 68 3.56 -18.46 -16.37
CA GLN A 68 2.88 -17.18 -16.62
C GLN A 68 1.55 -17.35 -17.36
N ALA A 69 1.54 -18.16 -18.44
CA ALA A 69 0.36 -18.40 -19.27
C ALA A 69 -0.86 -18.95 -18.52
N THR A 70 -0.66 -19.62 -17.37
CA THR A 70 -1.75 -20.19 -16.57
C THR A 70 -1.94 -19.51 -15.22
N TYR A 71 -1.04 -18.59 -14.86
CA TYR A 71 -0.95 -18.00 -13.52
C TYR A 71 -2.21 -17.24 -13.12
N LEU A 72 -2.66 -16.32 -13.98
CA LEU A 72 -3.89 -15.52 -13.77
C LEU A 72 -5.10 -16.38 -13.42
N ARG A 73 -5.31 -17.45 -14.19
CA ARG A 73 -6.45 -18.36 -13.99
C ARG A 73 -6.27 -19.22 -12.74
N ARG A 74 -5.06 -19.75 -12.51
CA ARG A 74 -4.78 -20.63 -11.36
C ARG A 74 -4.88 -19.90 -10.03
N MET A 75 -4.41 -18.65 -9.98
CA MET A 75 -4.43 -17.83 -8.78
C MET A 75 -5.74 -17.07 -8.59
N GLY A 76 -6.65 -17.12 -9.57
CA GLY A 76 -7.94 -16.43 -9.46
C GLY A 76 -7.78 -14.92 -9.31
N ILE A 77 -6.80 -14.32 -9.96
CA ILE A 77 -6.41 -12.91 -9.72
C ILE A 77 -7.56 -11.94 -10.00
N ARG A 78 -8.48 -12.31 -10.89
CA ARG A 78 -9.68 -11.52 -11.21
C ARG A 78 -10.73 -11.46 -10.10
N TYR A 79 -10.58 -12.26 -9.04
CA TYR A 79 -11.50 -12.26 -7.90
C TYR A 79 -11.03 -11.35 -6.76
N PHE A 80 -9.91 -10.64 -6.93
CA PHE A 80 -9.42 -9.68 -5.94
C PHE A 80 -10.04 -8.30 -6.16
N ASP A 81 -10.36 -7.63 -5.05
CA ASP A 81 -10.81 -6.22 -5.05
C ASP A 81 -9.69 -5.28 -5.53
N VAL A 82 -8.44 -5.58 -5.14
CA VAL A 82 -7.22 -4.83 -5.48
C VAL A 82 -6.03 -5.79 -5.55
N VAL A 83 -5.11 -5.55 -6.48
CA VAL A 83 -3.84 -6.30 -6.61
C VAL A 83 -2.62 -5.39 -6.45
N LEU A 84 -1.64 -5.82 -5.65
CA LEU A 84 -0.36 -5.11 -5.51
C LEU A 84 0.74 -5.86 -6.26
N LEU A 85 1.35 -5.21 -7.26
CA LEU A 85 2.50 -5.73 -8.00
C LEU A 85 3.78 -5.18 -7.37
N VAL A 86 4.41 -5.97 -6.51
CA VAL A 86 5.54 -5.51 -5.68
C VAL A 86 6.87 -6.04 -6.22
N THR A 87 7.77 -5.13 -6.59
CA THR A 87 9.16 -5.44 -6.96
C THR A 87 10.16 -4.72 -6.05
N SER A 88 11.36 -5.27 -5.91
CA SER A 88 12.48 -4.61 -5.21
C SER A 88 13.59 -4.13 -6.13
N SER A 89 13.46 -4.29 -7.45
CA SER A 89 14.44 -3.79 -8.40
C SER A 89 13.75 -3.39 -9.70
N ARG A 90 13.58 -4.33 -10.62
CA ARG A 90 12.93 -4.18 -11.93
C ARG A 90 11.69 -5.04 -12.01
N PHE A 91 10.74 -4.66 -12.87
CA PHE A 91 9.67 -5.59 -13.24
C PHE A 91 10.22 -6.67 -14.18
N THR A 92 9.73 -7.86 -13.95
CA THR A 92 9.88 -9.00 -14.85
C THR A 92 8.80 -8.93 -15.93
N GLU A 93 9.04 -9.57 -17.07
CA GLU A 93 8.04 -9.73 -18.13
C GLU A 93 6.72 -10.32 -17.57
N ALA A 94 6.81 -11.19 -16.56
CA ALA A 94 5.65 -11.76 -15.88
C ALA A 94 4.76 -10.69 -15.22
N GLU A 95 5.37 -9.70 -14.55
CA GLU A 95 4.65 -8.64 -13.84
C GLU A 95 4.00 -7.65 -14.82
N LEU A 96 4.66 -7.38 -15.96
CA LEU A 96 4.10 -6.52 -17.01
C LEU A 96 2.90 -7.17 -17.69
N ILE A 97 3.00 -8.44 -18.07
CA ILE A 97 1.88 -9.21 -18.63
C ILE A 97 0.72 -9.27 -17.62
N LEU A 98 1.04 -9.42 -16.33
CA LEU A 98 0.04 -9.41 -15.27
C LEU A 98 -0.66 -8.04 -15.15
N ALA A 99 0.09 -6.95 -15.25
CA ALA A 99 -0.48 -5.59 -15.25
C ALA A 99 -1.41 -5.36 -16.45
N GLU A 100 -1.00 -5.75 -17.65
CA GLU A 100 -1.83 -5.63 -18.87
C GLU A 100 -3.14 -6.39 -18.73
N GLU A 101 -3.10 -7.61 -18.18
CA GLU A 101 -4.30 -8.41 -17.98
C GLU A 101 -5.18 -7.82 -16.86
N LEU A 102 -4.61 -7.34 -15.76
CA LEU A 102 -5.37 -6.64 -14.71
C LEU A 102 -6.11 -5.42 -15.28
N GLN A 103 -5.42 -4.62 -16.09
CA GLN A 103 -6.01 -3.49 -16.80
C GLN A 103 -7.14 -3.93 -17.74
N ARG A 104 -6.93 -5.00 -18.51
CA ARG A 104 -7.93 -5.57 -19.42
C ARG A 104 -9.19 -6.05 -18.71
N PHE A 105 -9.07 -6.56 -17.49
CA PHE A 105 -10.20 -7.02 -16.67
C PHE A 105 -10.73 -5.96 -15.70
N GLU A 106 -10.24 -4.72 -15.81
CA GLU A 106 -10.66 -3.60 -14.96
C GLU A 106 -10.48 -3.89 -13.46
N VAL A 107 -9.51 -4.74 -13.11
CA VAL A 107 -9.16 -5.04 -11.73
C VAL A 107 -8.17 -3.98 -11.26
N PRO A 108 -8.50 -3.17 -10.23
CA PRO A 108 -7.59 -2.16 -9.72
C PRO A 108 -6.26 -2.78 -9.28
N TYR A 109 -5.15 -2.17 -9.71
CA TYR A 109 -3.83 -2.62 -9.32
C TYR A 109 -2.88 -1.46 -9.07
N PHE A 110 -1.89 -1.70 -8.20
CA PHE A 110 -0.86 -0.72 -7.85
C PHE A 110 0.52 -1.32 -8.06
N MET A 111 1.37 -0.62 -8.79
CA MET A 111 2.77 -1.00 -8.99
C MET A 111 3.61 -0.40 -7.87
N VAL A 112 4.32 -1.25 -7.13
CA VAL A 112 5.02 -0.86 -5.90
C VAL A 112 6.49 -1.24 -6.00
N ARG A 113 7.36 -0.23 -5.98
CA ARG A 113 8.81 -0.41 -5.83
C ARG A 113 9.16 -0.36 -4.35
N ASN A 114 9.38 -1.52 -3.75
CA ASN A 114 9.82 -1.65 -2.36
C ASN A 114 11.36 -1.55 -2.26
N LYS A 115 11.90 -1.41 -1.04
CA LYS A 115 13.33 -1.30 -0.72
C LYS A 115 14.02 -0.03 -1.22
N VAL A 116 13.27 1.05 -1.42
CA VAL A 116 13.84 2.34 -1.85
C VAL A 116 14.81 2.92 -0.83
N ASP A 117 14.70 2.50 0.43
CA ASP A 117 15.68 2.81 1.47
C ASP A 117 17.10 2.36 1.10
N ILE A 118 17.26 1.22 0.43
CA ILE A 118 18.57 0.70 0.02
C ILE A 118 19.11 1.53 -1.15
N ASP A 119 18.26 1.87 -2.12
CA ASP A 119 18.65 2.68 -3.27
C ASP A 119 19.09 4.08 -2.82
N ILE A 120 18.35 4.70 -1.89
CA ILE A 120 18.68 5.99 -1.29
C ILE A 120 19.99 5.93 -0.51
N GLU A 121 20.16 4.92 0.35
CA GLU A 121 21.37 4.75 1.16
C GLU A 121 22.61 4.57 0.28
N SER A 122 22.48 3.80 -0.81
CA SER A 122 23.56 3.61 -1.78
C SER A 122 23.93 4.91 -2.51
N GLU A 123 22.95 5.72 -2.90
CA GLU A 123 23.22 6.99 -3.59
C GLU A 123 23.81 8.05 -2.64
N ILE A 124 23.36 8.08 -1.38
CA ILE A 124 23.97 8.95 -0.35
C ILE A 124 25.44 8.61 -0.16
N LEU A 125 25.78 7.32 0.00
CA LEU A 125 27.17 6.89 0.17
C LEU A 125 28.01 7.27 -1.04
N ARG A 126 27.48 7.08 -2.24
CA ARG A 126 28.17 7.44 -3.48
C ARG A 126 28.45 8.95 -3.58
N GLU A 127 27.48 9.77 -3.20
CA GLU A 127 27.66 11.23 -3.18
C GLU A 127 28.68 11.64 -2.11
N GLU A 128 28.68 11.03 -0.93
CA GLU A 128 29.67 11.26 0.12
C GLU A 128 31.10 10.87 -0.33
N GLU A 129 31.27 9.70 -0.94
CA GLU A 129 32.54 9.25 -1.53
C GLU A 129 33.03 10.20 -2.64
N SER A 130 32.11 10.75 -3.45
CA SER A 130 32.47 11.67 -4.53
C SER A 130 32.97 13.04 -4.05
N LEU A 131 32.71 13.37 -2.77
CA LEU A 131 33.13 14.62 -2.15
C LEU A 131 34.50 14.52 -1.46
N GLU A 132 35.12 13.33 -1.46
CA GLU A 132 36.49 13.13 -0.98
C GLU A 132 37.46 13.99 -1.82
N GLY A 133 37.89 15.11 -1.25
CA GLY A 133 39.00 15.90 -1.76
C GLY A 133 40.35 15.23 -1.45
N ASN A 134 41.43 15.72 -2.05
CA ASN A 134 42.81 15.20 -1.96
C ASN A 134 43.40 14.97 -0.55
N ASP A 135 42.68 15.27 0.53
CA ASP A 135 43.16 15.29 1.92
C ASP A 135 42.53 14.20 2.83
N ASP A 136 41.97 13.12 2.26
CA ASP A 136 41.48 11.92 3.00
C ASP A 136 40.43 12.18 4.10
N GLU A 137 39.71 13.32 4.09
CA GLU A 137 38.61 13.59 5.04
C GLU A 137 37.26 13.17 4.44
N GLU A 138 36.63 12.15 5.03
CA GLU A 138 35.23 11.77 4.76
C GLU A 138 34.28 12.94 5.10
N ARG A 139 33.55 13.44 4.09
CA ARG A 139 32.54 14.49 4.27
C ARG A 139 31.14 13.89 4.33
N GLU A 140 30.43 14.15 5.42
CA GLU A 140 29.00 13.83 5.53
C GLU A 140 28.13 14.88 4.81
N LEU A 141 27.10 14.42 4.09
CA LEU A 141 26.08 15.29 3.50
C LEU A 141 25.23 15.95 4.58
N SER A 142 24.98 17.25 4.42
CA SER A 142 23.99 17.98 5.21
C SER A 142 22.58 17.45 4.98
N ARG A 143 21.65 17.83 5.87
CA ARG A 143 20.24 17.43 5.75
C ARG A 143 19.60 17.85 4.43
N GLU A 144 19.93 19.04 3.93
CA GLU A 144 19.38 19.56 2.67
C GLU A 144 19.94 18.81 1.45
N GLU A 145 21.23 18.45 1.48
CA GLU A 145 21.83 17.63 0.42
C GLU A 145 21.23 16.22 0.42
N ARG A 146 21.07 15.59 1.59
CA ARG A 146 20.43 14.27 1.72
C ARG A 146 19.00 14.27 1.20
N GLU A 147 18.22 15.31 1.50
CA GLU A 147 16.86 15.44 0.97
C GLU A 147 16.85 15.54 -0.56
N LYS A 148 17.79 16.27 -1.16
CA LYS A 148 17.93 16.35 -2.63
C LYS A 148 18.25 14.98 -3.22
N VAL A 149 19.19 14.23 -2.63
CA VAL A 149 19.52 12.87 -3.06
C VAL A 149 18.28 11.98 -2.98
N VAL A 150 17.54 11.99 -1.87
CA VAL A 150 16.29 11.23 -1.72
C VAL A 150 15.29 11.53 -2.85
N GLN A 151 15.02 12.81 -3.10
CA GLN A 151 14.08 13.22 -4.15
C GLN A 151 14.56 12.81 -5.55
N GLN A 152 15.85 12.98 -5.82
CA GLN A 152 16.46 12.62 -7.10
C GLN A 152 16.44 11.10 -7.32
N THR A 153 16.80 10.30 -6.32
CA THR A 153 16.73 8.83 -6.40
C THR A 153 15.32 8.35 -6.71
N ILE A 154 14.31 8.86 -5.99
CA ILE A 154 12.90 8.49 -6.23
C ILE A 154 12.46 8.93 -7.64
N SER A 155 12.83 10.14 -8.06
CA SER A 155 12.51 10.65 -9.40
C SER A 155 13.15 9.82 -10.52
N CYS A 156 14.41 9.45 -10.36
CA CYS A 156 15.13 8.58 -11.29
C CYS A 156 14.46 7.21 -11.39
N ILE A 157 14.06 6.62 -10.27
CA ILE A 157 13.31 5.36 -10.25
C ILE A 157 12.00 5.52 -11.04
N LYS A 158 11.17 6.52 -10.70
CA LYS A 158 9.88 6.73 -11.39
C LYS A 158 10.06 6.94 -12.90
N THR A 159 11.06 7.74 -13.29
CA THR A 159 11.38 8.00 -14.70
C THR A 159 11.82 6.72 -15.41
N TYR A 160 12.67 5.90 -14.78
CA TYR A 160 13.09 4.61 -15.33
C TYR A 160 11.91 3.67 -15.57
N PHE A 161 10.97 3.58 -14.62
CA PHE A 161 9.79 2.74 -14.79
C PHE A 161 8.85 3.28 -15.88
N ALA A 162 8.69 4.60 -16.00
CA ALA A 162 7.92 5.20 -17.07
C ALA A 162 8.56 4.95 -18.45
N SER A 163 9.87 5.15 -18.59
CA SER A 163 10.55 5.03 -19.88
C SER A 163 10.69 3.58 -20.36
N GLU A 164 11.08 2.67 -19.47
CA GLU A 164 11.36 1.27 -19.87
C GLU A 164 10.13 0.39 -19.92
N TYR A 165 9.13 0.69 -19.09
CA TYR A 165 7.97 -0.20 -18.92
C TYR A 165 6.64 0.47 -19.26
N SER A 166 6.63 1.74 -19.67
CA SER A 166 5.39 2.53 -19.88
C SER A 166 4.49 2.52 -18.63
N VAL A 167 5.11 2.53 -17.45
CA VAL A 167 4.43 2.55 -16.15
C VAL A 167 4.53 3.95 -15.56
N ASP A 168 3.46 4.74 -15.69
CA ASP A 168 3.45 6.13 -15.25
C ASP A 168 3.33 6.28 -13.73
N ASN A 169 2.75 5.29 -13.05
CA ASN A 169 2.44 5.35 -11.62
C ASN A 169 3.07 4.17 -10.86
N VAL A 170 4.25 4.40 -10.30
CA VAL A 170 4.92 3.48 -9.38
C VAL A 170 5.08 4.11 -7.99
N TYR A 171 4.69 3.37 -6.95
CA TYR A 171 4.82 3.79 -5.56
C TYR A 171 6.17 3.33 -5.00
N CYS A 172 7.04 4.28 -4.71
CA CYS A 172 8.35 4.08 -4.10
C CYS A 172 8.23 4.01 -2.58
N VAL A 173 8.40 2.82 -2.00
CA VAL A 173 8.14 2.55 -0.59
C VAL A 173 9.27 1.78 0.10
N SER A 174 9.27 1.83 1.44
CA SER A 174 10.09 0.97 2.28
C SER A 174 9.23 0.15 3.23
N SER A 175 9.54 -1.14 3.36
CA SER A 175 8.92 -2.01 4.37
C SER A 175 9.46 -1.78 5.79
N ARG A 176 10.52 -0.97 5.96
CA ARG A 176 11.07 -0.64 7.28
C ARG A 176 10.02 0.15 8.08
N ARG A 177 9.65 -0.35 9.27
CA ARG A 177 8.57 0.23 10.11
C ARG A 177 8.74 1.74 10.38
N LYS A 178 9.97 2.22 10.50
CA LYS A 178 10.29 3.64 10.75
C LYS A 178 9.99 4.56 9.55
N LEU A 179 9.92 4.00 8.34
CA LEU A 179 9.75 4.73 7.08
C LEU A 179 8.32 4.60 6.50
N ARG A 180 7.38 3.97 7.23
CA ARG A 180 5.98 3.86 6.78
C ARG A 180 5.27 5.21 6.60
N LYS A 181 5.80 6.27 7.18
CA LYS A 181 5.26 7.64 7.08
C LYS A 181 6.00 8.50 6.04
N THR A 182 6.89 7.91 5.26
CA THR A 182 7.72 8.63 4.28
C THR A 182 7.46 8.13 2.87
N HIS A 183 7.97 8.90 1.89
CA HIS A 183 7.87 8.58 0.46
C HIS A 183 6.41 8.35 0.03
N ASP A 184 6.17 7.35 -0.82
CA ASP A 184 4.83 7.10 -1.37
C ASP A 184 3.97 6.19 -0.48
N PHE A 185 4.46 5.69 0.66
CA PHE A 185 3.70 4.75 1.50
C PHE A 185 2.36 5.32 1.99
N PRO A 186 2.29 6.55 2.55
CA PRO A 186 1.01 7.12 2.97
C PRO A 186 0.05 7.33 1.80
N ARG A 187 0.57 7.70 0.62
CA ARG A 187 -0.24 7.90 -0.58
C ARG A 187 -0.81 6.57 -1.09
N LEU A 188 0.02 5.52 -1.09
CA LEU A 188 -0.40 4.17 -1.45
C LEU A 188 -1.54 3.66 -0.58
N GLU A 189 -1.48 3.87 0.75
CA GLU A 189 -2.55 3.48 1.67
C GLU A 189 -3.88 4.17 1.32
N VAL A 190 -3.85 5.48 1.05
CA VAL A 190 -5.03 6.26 0.66
C VAL A 190 -5.61 5.73 -0.66
N ASP A 191 -4.77 5.56 -1.68
CA ASP A 191 -5.23 5.16 -3.01
C ASP A 191 -5.79 3.72 -3.02
N ILE A 192 -5.21 2.80 -2.24
CA ILE A 192 -5.77 1.44 -2.06
C ILE A 192 -7.15 1.52 -1.42
N LEU A 193 -7.32 2.32 -0.37
CA LEU A 193 -8.60 2.46 0.32
C LEU A 193 -9.67 3.08 -0.58
N GLU A 194 -9.29 4.05 -1.41
CA GLU A 194 -10.20 4.64 -2.41
C GLU A 194 -10.61 3.61 -3.46
N ALA A 195 -9.67 2.81 -3.98
CA ALA A 195 -9.97 1.74 -4.95
C ALA A 195 -10.94 0.69 -4.38
N ILE A 196 -10.72 0.24 -3.13
CA ILE A 196 -11.62 -0.73 -2.47
C ILE A 196 -13.03 -0.14 -2.31
N ARG A 197 -13.14 1.16 -1.98
CA ARG A 197 -14.44 1.82 -1.82
C ARG A 197 -15.20 1.92 -3.15
N MET A 198 -14.52 2.24 -4.24
CA MET A 198 -15.13 2.36 -5.57
C MET A 198 -15.63 1.01 -6.13
N GLN A 199 -14.97 -0.10 -5.80
CA GLN A 199 -15.42 -1.44 -6.23
C GLN A 199 -16.68 -1.92 -5.49
N ARG A 200 -17.00 -1.34 -4.33
CA ARG A 200 -18.10 -1.77 -3.46
C ARG A 200 -19.34 -0.86 -3.53
N SER A 201 -19.30 0.21 -4.33
CA SER A 201 -20.40 1.15 -4.57
C SER A 201 -21.22 0.78 -5.80
#